data_AF-A0A971EJU9-F1
#
_entry.id   AF-A0A971EJU9-F1
#
_cell.length_a   1.000
_cell.length_b   1.000
_cell.length_c   1.000
_cell.angle_alpha   90.00
_cell.angle_beta   90.00
_cell.angle_gamma   90.00
#
_symmetry.space_group_name_H-M   'P 1'
#
loop_
_entity.id
_entity.type
_entity.pdbx_description
1 polymer ?
#
loop_
_entity_poly.entity_id
_entity_poly.type
_entity_poly.pdbx_seq_one_letter_code
_entity_poly.pdbx_strand_id
1 'polypeptide(L)'
;MQITEAKLDDETVSSDEIELIKAGVIQNFAFAYELRWKFTKRWIQNNMGAEMVDGVTRKELFRLSVESRLIVDVDTWVGTSRVSCFIISLLPWGGNLGA
;
A
#
# COMPACT_ATOMS: atom_id res chain seq x y z
N MET A 1 -2.47 -13.39 11.66
CA MET A 1 -2.20 -12.63 12.89
C MET A 1 -3.11 -13.21 13.95
N GLN A 2 -2.58 -14.00 14.88
CA GLN A 2 -3.38 -14.53 15.99
C GLN A 2 -3.12 -13.65 17.21
N ILE A 3 -4.15 -12.96 17.69
CA ILE A 3 -4.11 -12.31 19.00
C ILE A 3 -4.39 -13.42 20.00
N THR A 4 -3.47 -13.67 20.93
CA THR A 4 -3.66 -14.64 22.01
C THR A 4 -4.75 -14.14 22.95
N GLU A 5 -5.59 -15.05 23.46
CA GLU A 5 -6.71 -14.74 24.38
C GLU A 5 -6.26 -13.89 25.58
N ALA A 6 -5.03 -14.08 26.06
CA ALA A 6 -4.41 -13.29 27.11
C ALA A 6 -4.28 -11.78 26.83
N LYS A 7 -4.30 -11.35 25.56
CA LYS A 7 -4.26 -9.92 25.16
C LYS A 7 -5.65 -9.27 25.08
N LEU A 8 -6.73 -10.06 25.14
CA LEU A 8 -8.10 -9.53 25.09
C LEU A 8 -8.58 -9.00 26.44
N ASP A 9 -8.05 -9.57 27.54
CA ASP A 9 -8.46 -9.26 28.91
C ASP A 9 -7.52 -8.26 29.63
N ASP A 10 -6.55 -7.69 28.90
CA ASP A 10 -5.60 -6.74 29.47
C ASP A 10 -6.23 -5.34 29.56
N GLU A 11 -6.81 -5.01 30.72
CA GLU A 11 -7.34 -3.68 31.03
C GLU A 11 -6.24 -2.62 31.24
N THR A 12 -4.96 -2.98 31.19
CA THR A 12 -3.83 -2.09 31.51
C THR A 12 -3.12 -1.46 30.31
N VAL A 13 -3.70 -1.58 29.11
CA VAL A 13 -3.08 -1.01 27.89
C VAL A 13 -2.95 0.51 28.02
N SER A 14 -1.71 0.98 28.06
CA SER A 14 -1.39 2.40 28.12
C SER A 14 -1.82 3.12 26.84
N SER A 15 -2.13 4.42 26.95
CA SER A 15 -2.42 5.26 25.78
C SER A 15 -1.31 5.20 24.74
N ASP A 16 -0.06 5.10 25.18
CA ASP A 16 1.11 5.06 24.31
C ASP A 16 1.20 3.76 23.52
N GLU A 17 0.77 2.64 24.11
CA GLU A 17 0.72 1.34 23.43
C GLU A 17 -0.37 1.31 22.36
N ILE A 18 -1.52 1.95 22.63
CA ILE A 18 -2.59 2.11 21.66
C ILE A 18 -2.10 2.95 20.47
N GLU A 19 -1.43 4.06 20.72
CA GLU A 19 -0.87 4.92 19.66
C GLU A 19 0.22 4.19 18.87
N LEU A 20 1.07 3.40 19.53
CA LEU A 20 2.09 2.58 18.85
C LEU A 20 1.45 1.52 17.93
N ILE A 21 0.40 0.83 18.40
CA ILE A 21 -0.31 -0.16 17.59
C ILE A 21 -0.98 0.51 16.39
N LYS A 22 -1.63 1.66 16.59
CA LYS A 22 -2.22 2.46 15.49
C LYS A 22 -1.16 2.84 14.47
N ALA A 23 -0.01 3.37 14.91
CA ALA A 23 1.10 3.71 14.04
C ALA A 23 1.62 2.49 13.26
N GLY A 24 1.71 1.33 13.91
CA GLY A 24 2.09 0.07 13.27
C GLY A 24 1.10 -0.39 12.20
N VAL A 25 -0.21 -0.28 12.45
CA VAL A 25 -1.26 -0.61 11.47
C VAL A 25 -1.18 0.33 10.26
N ILE A 26 -1.01 1.63 10.51
CA ILE A 26 -0.86 2.66 9.48
C ILE A 26 0.38 2.38 8.62
N GLN A 27 1.52 2.07 9.25
CA GLN A 27 2.76 1.73 8.56
C GLN A 27 2.61 0.49 7.68
N ASN A 28 2.01 -0.58 8.21
CA ASN A 28 1.78 -1.82 7.46
C ASN A 28 0.86 -1.60 6.27
N PHE A 29 -0.17 -0.76 6.42
CA PHE A 29 -1.04 -0.39 5.32
C PHE A 29 -0.28 0.37 4.24
N ALA A 30 0.54 1.36 4.61
CA ALA A 30 1.36 2.11 3.66
C ALA A 30 2.33 1.19 2.88
N PHE A 31 2.98 0.25 3.57
CA PHE A 31 3.86 -0.72 2.94
C PHE A 31 3.12 -1.66 1.97
N ALA A 32 1.96 -2.19 2.38
CA ALA A 32 1.16 -3.06 1.52
C ALA A 32 0.67 -2.33 0.25
N TYR A 33 0.29 -1.05 0.37
CA TYR A 33 -0.10 -0.22 -0.77
C TYR A 33 1.04 0.03 -1.76
N GLU A 34 2.24 0.25 -1.24
CA GLU A 34 3.45 0.42 -2.04
C GLU A 34 3.85 -0.89 -2.74
N LEU A 35 3.75 -2.03 -2.07
CA LEU A 35 3.99 -3.32 -2.69
C LEU A 35 2.99 -3.63 -3.80
N ARG A 36 1.71 -3.30 -3.60
CA ARG A 36 0.66 -3.61 -4.56
C ARG A 36 1.00 -3.13 -5.96
N TRP A 37 1.37 -1.86 -6.14
CA TRP A 37 1.65 -1.34 -7.48
C TRP A 37 2.94 -1.93 -8.09
N LYS A 38 3.92 -2.29 -7.27
CA LYS A 38 5.13 -3.00 -7.72
C LYS A 38 4.81 -4.42 -8.20
N PHE A 39 3.94 -5.13 -7.49
CA PHE A 39 3.47 -6.45 -7.91
C PHE A 39 2.62 -6.38 -9.18
N THR A 40 1.76 -5.37 -9.30
CA THR A 40 1.01 -5.09 -10.52
C THR A 40 1.95 -4.86 -11.71
N LYS A 41 2.94 -3.97 -11.57
CA LYS A 41 3.97 -3.72 -12.58
C LYS A 41 4.69 -5.01 -12.98
N ARG A 42 5.14 -5.79 -12.01
CA ARG A 42 5.81 -7.08 -12.26
C ARG A 42 4.90 -8.08 -12.97
N TRP A 43 3.63 -8.16 -12.60
CA TRP A 43 2.68 -9.07 -13.27
C TRP A 43 2.51 -8.69 -14.74
N ILE A 44 2.31 -7.40 -15.03
CA ILE A 44 2.16 -6.94 -16.42
C ILE A 44 3.45 -7.19 -17.21
N GLN A 45 4.62 -6.90 -16.63
CA GLN A 45 5.92 -7.18 -17.27
C GLN A 45 6.09 -8.66 -17.63
N ASN A 46 5.67 -9.56 -16.73
CA ASN A 46 5.82 -11.00 -16.92
C ASN A 46 4.77 -11.62 -17.86
N ASN A 47 3.57 -11.05 -17.95
CA ASN A 47 2.45 -11.66 -18.69
C ASN A 47 2.15 -10.97 -20.03
N MET A 48 2.35 -9.65 -20.12
CA MET A 48 2.06 -8.84 -21.31
C MET A 48 3.32 -8.37 -22.04
N GLY A 49 4.50 -8.51 -21.41
CA GLY A 49 5.78 -8.10 -21.95
C GLY A 49 6.30 -6.81 -21.29
N ALA A 50 7.63 -6.74 -21.14
CA ALA A 50 8.29 -5.65 -20.41
C ALA A 50 8.09 -4.28 -21.08
N GLU A 51 7.92 -4.23 -22.40
CA GLU A 51 7.77 -2.99 -23.17
C GLU A 51 6.46 -2.25 -22.86
N MET A 52 5.41 -2.98 -22.46
CA MET A 52 4.12 -2.39 -22.07
C MET A 52 4.21 -1.61 -20.75
N VAL A 53 5.29 -1.79 -19.99
CA VAL A 53 5.43 -1.26 -18.62
C VAL A 53 6.64 -0.34 -18.48
N ASP A 54 7.35 -0.09 -19.58
CA ASP A 54 8.46 0.85 -19.64
C ASP A 54 7.94 2.28 -19.85
N GLY A 55 8.42 3.22 -19.05
CA GLY A 55 8.01 4.63 -19.10
C GLY A 55 6.55 4.95 -18.70
N VAL A 56 5.71 3.97 -18.37
CA VAL A 56 4.30 4.22 -18.04
C VAL A 56 4.12 4.84 -16.66
N THR A 57 3.25 5.84 -16.57
CA THR A 57 2.90 6.50 -15.31
C THR A 57 2.09 5.57 -14.40
N ARG A 58 2.11 5.81 -13.08
CA ARG A 58 1.31 5.02 -12.11
C ARG A 58 -0.19 4.97 -12.44
N LYS A 59 -0.75 6.04 -13.00
CA LYS A 59 -2.17 6.08 -13.42
C LYS A 59 -2.43 5.11 -14.57
N GLU A 60 -1.54 5.10 -15.56
CA GLU A 60 -1.68 4.24 -16.72
C GLU A 60 -1.48 2.77 -16.37
N LEU A 61 -0.56 2.49 -15.43
CA LEU A 61 -0.41 1.17 -14.85
C LEU A 61 -1.72 0.64 -14.25
N PHE A 62 -2.49 1.50 -13.56
CA PHE A 62 -3.79 1.10 -13.03
C PHE A 62 -4.85 0.89 -14.11
N ARG A 63 -4.83 1.65 -15.22
CA ARG A 63 -5.72 1.38 -16.37
C ARG A 63 -5.45 0.01 -16.98
N LEU A 64 -4.18 -0.31 -17.26
CA LEU A 64 -3.76 -1.62 -17.77
C LEU A 64 -4.14 -2.78 -16.84
N SER A 65 -4.15 -2.51 -15.53
CA SER A 65 -4.56 -3.50 -14.52
C SER A 65 -6.05 -3.81 -14.53
N VAL A 66 -6.89 -2.81 -14.85
CA VAL A 66 -8.33 -3.02 -15.00
C VAL A 66 -8.64 -3.78 -16.28
N GLU A 67 -7.95 -3.45 -17.37
CA GLU A 67 -8.05 -4.22 -18.63
C GLU A 67 -7.66 -5.69 -18.44
N SER A 68 -6.60 -5.92 -17.65
CA SER A 68 -6.14 -7.27 -17.27
C SER A 68 -7.01 -7.95 -16.20
N ARG A 69 -8.10 -7.31 -15.74
CA ARG A 69 -8.99 -7.76 -14.67
C ARG A 69 -8.28 -8.08 -13.34
N LEU A 70 -7.10 -7.51 -13.11
CA LEU A 70 -6.40 -7.57 -11.83
C LEU A 70 -7.08 -6.69 -10.77
N ILE A 71 -7.79 -5.67 -11.23
CA ILE A 71 -8.40 -4.63 -10.41
C ILE A 71 -9.80 -4.32 -10.94
N VAL A 72 -10.76 -4.06 -10.05
CA VAL A 72 -12.17 -3.82 -10.40
C VAL A 72 -12.47 -2.34 -10.70
N ASP A 73 -11.92 -1.41 -9.91
CA ASP A 73 -12.21 0.03 -10.07
C ASP A 73 -10.97 0.90 -9.82
N VAL A 74 -10.50 1.65 -10.83
CA VAL A 74 -9.31 2.52 -10.74
C VAL A 74 -9.48 3.64 -9.70
N ASP A 75 -10.66 4.23 -9.59
CA ASP A 75 -10.85 5.47 -8.84
C ASP A 75 -10.73 5.24 -7.33
N THR A 76 -11.28 4.13 -6.83
CA THR A 76 -11.08 3.68 -5.45
C THR A 76 -9.58 3.58 -5.12
N TRP A 77 -8.77 3.04 -6.03
CA TRP A 77 -7.35 2.82 -5.77
C TRP A 77 -6.47 4.05 -5.94
N VAL A 78 -6.81 4.94 -6.87
CA VAL A 78 -6.14 6.23 -7.02
C VAL A 78 -6.40 7.09 -5.78
N GLY A 79 -7.62 7.06 -5.24
CA GLY A 79 -7.97 7.69 -3.97
C GLY A 79 -7.09 7.23 -2.81
N THR A 80 -6.95 5.92 -2.61
CA THR A 80 -6.12 5.40 -1.51
C THR A 80 -4.62 5.62 -1.71
N SER A 81 -4.16 5.74 -2.96
CA SER A 81 -2.75 6.05 -3.25
C SER A 81 -2.37 7.46 -2.77
N ARG A 82 -3.31 8.42 -2.75
CA ARG A 82 -3.10 9.77 -2.19
C ARG A 82 -2.98 9.74 -0.67
N VAL A 83 -3.79 8.92 0.00
CA VAL A 83 -3.75 8.73 1.46
C VAL A 83 -2.43 8.10 1.89
N SER A 84 -1.95 7.08 1.16
CA SER A 84 -0.65 6.46 1.42
C SER A 84 0.52 7.45 1.26
N CYS A 85 0.50 8.31 0.24
CA CYS A 85 1.54 9.31 0.04
C CYS A 85 1.58 10.34 1.19
N PHE A 86 0.40 10.77 1.66
CA PHE A 86 0.27 11.67 2.80
C PHE A 86 0.81 11.03 4.10
N ILE A 87 0.48 9.77 4.35
CA ILE A 87 0.99 9.00 5.51
C ILE A 87 2.52 8.82 5.42
N ILE A 88 3.06 8.48 4.25
CA ILE A 88 4.51 8.34 4.05
C ILE A 88 5.25 9.66 4.25
N SER A 89 4.66 10.78 3.83
CA SER A 89 5.25 12.12 4.03
C SER A 89 5.26 12.59 5.48
N LEU A 90 4.41 12.02 6.34
CA LEU A 90 4.35 12.30 7.78
C LEU A 90 5.33 11.43 8.59
N LEU A 91 5.95 10.42 7.96
CA LEU A 91 6.96 9.59 8.60
C LEU A 91 8.35 10.22 8.40
N PRO A 92 9.21 10.25 9.43
CA PRO A 92 10.51 10.93 9.39
C PRO A 92 11.54 10.32 8.41
N TRP A 93 11.15 9.29 7.65
CA TRP A 93 11.96 8.57 6.66
C TRP A 93 11.58 8.94 5.22
N GLY A 94 11.04 10.14 4.98
CA GLY A 94 10.64 10.66 3.66
C GLY A 94 11.82 10.89 2.69
N GLY A 95 12.54 9.83 2.35
CA GLY A 95 13.54 9.81 1.28
C GLY A 95 12.87 9.50 -0.06
N ASN A 96 12.72 10.54 -0.88
CA ASN A 96 12.64 10.51 -2.34
C ASN A 96 12.23 9.17 -2.99
N LEU A 97 10.93 8.83 -2.97
CA LEU A 97 10.37 7.78 -3.83
C LEU A 97 10.03 8.37 -5.22
N GLY A 98 11.04 8.98 -5.83
CA GLY A 98 11.07 9.38 -7.24
C GLY A 98 11.61 8.24 -8.08
N ALA A 99 10.71 7.39 -8.58
CA ALA A 99 10.83 6.58 -9.78
C ALA A 99 9.43 6.06 -10.17
#